data_AF-A0A2R6JMF7-F1
#
_entry.id   AF-A0A2R6JMF7-F1
#
_cell.length_a   1.000
_cell.length_b   1.000
_cell.length_c   1.000
_cell.angle_alpha   90.00
_cell.angle_beta   90.00
_cell.angle_gamma   90.00
#
_symmetry.space_group_name_H-M   'P 1'
#
loop_
_entity.id
_entity.type
_entity.pdbx_description
1 polymer ?
#
loop_
_entity_poly.entity_id
_entity_poly.type
_entity_poly.pdbx_seq_one_letter_code
_entity_poly.pdbx_strand_id
1 'polypeptide(L)' 'VRLETPPTDHPSFIDGRTAAVVLDGEPVGVVGEFHPRVLVEHDLEVPVAGFEFRLDGLR' A
#
# COMPACT_ATOMS: atom_id res chain seq x y z
N VAL A 1 -4.86 -16.56 10.17
CA VAL A 1 -4.64 -15.47 9.22
C VAL A 1 -3.77 -15.93 8.06
N ARG A 2 -4.37 -16.19 6.90
CA ARG A 2 -3.70 -16.31 5.61
C ARG A 2 -3.49 -14.90 5.06
N LEU A 3 -2.24 -14.55 4.73
CA LEU A 3 -1.89 -13.28 4.11
C LEU A 3 -1.63 -13.49 2.62
N GLU A 4 -2.19 -12.62 1.79
CA GLU A 4 -1.92 -12.53 0.36
C GLU A 4 -1.68 -11.07 -0.04
N THR A 5 -0.83 -10.86 -1.06
CA THR A 5 -0.50 -9.52 -1.59
C THR A 5 -0.65 -9.45 -3.11
N PRO A 6 -1.87 -9.58 -3.66
CA PRO A 6 -2.07 -9.48 -5.11
C PRO A 6 -1.77 -8.05 -5.59
N PRO A 7 -1.31 -7.86 -6.84
CA PRO A 7 -1.13 -6.55 -7.44
C PRO A 7 -2.42 -5.72 -7.38
N THR A 8 -2.28 -4.43 -7.12
CA THR A 8 -3.39 -3.47 -7.14
C THR A 8 -2.89 -2.09 -7.57
N ASP A 9 -3.81 -1.18 -7.83
CA ASP A 9 -3.49 0.22 -8.14
C ASP A 9 -4.00 1.12 -7.02
N HIS A 10 -3.23 2.18 -6.73
CA HIS A 10 -3.64 3.19 -5.76
C HIS A 10 -2.99 4.54 -6.12
N PRO A 11 -3.76 5.65 -6.15
CA PRO A 11 -3.32 6.92 -6.73
C PRO A 11 -2.12 7.57 -6.04
N SER A 12 -1.86 7.21 -4.79
CA SER A 12 -0.69 7.68 -4.03
C SER A 12 0.60 6.91 -4.34
N PHE A 13 0.53 5.74 -4.98
CA PHE A 13 1.67 4.85 -5.20
C PHE A 13 2.05 4.77 -6.68
N ILE A 14 3.24 4.22 -6.96
CA ILE A 14 3.74 4.00 -8.32
C ILE A 14 2.98 2.82 -8.95
N ASP A 15 2.50 3.01 -10.17
CA ASP A 15 1.85 1.96 -10.97
C ASP A 15 2.72 0.71 -11.07
N GLY A 16 2.13 -0.45 -10.82
CA GLY A 16 2.85 -1.74 -10.81
C GLY A 16 3.78 -1.97 -9.60
N ARG A 17 3.86 -1.03 -8.64
CA ARG A 17 4.64 -1.19 -7.38
C ARG A 17 3.75 -1.06 -6.14
N THR A 18 2.53 -1.58 -6.25
CA THR A 18 1.52 -1.56 -5.19
C THR A 18 0.82 -2.92 -5.12
N ALA A 19 0.52 -3.37 -3.91
CA ALA A 19 -0.23 -4.59 -3.65
C ALA A 19 -1.32 -4.34 -2.60
N ALA A 20 -2.44 -5.05 -2.73
CA ALA A 20 -3.45 -5.08 -1.69
C ALA A 20 -2.95 -5.92 -0.52
N VAL A 21 -3.32 -5.59 0.71
CA VAL A 21 -3.14 -6.45 1.88
C VAL A 21 -4.43 -7.24 2.06
N VAL A 22 -4.39 -8.55 1.83
CA VAL A 22 -5.55 -9.44 1.95
C VAL A 22 -5.34 -10.40 3.11
N LEU A 23 -6.24 -10.37 4.10
CA LEU A 23 -6.22 -11.24 5.26
C LEU A 23 -7.45 -12.16 5.23
N ASP A 24 -7.21 -13.48 5.24
CA ASP A 24 -8.26 -14.51 5.22
C ASP A 24 -9.28 -14.32 4.07
N GLY A 25 -8.80 -13.83 2.92
CA GLY A 25 -9.61 -13.58 1.72
C GLY A 25 -10.27 -12.19 1.67
N GLU A 26 -10.15 -11.39 2.74
CA GLU A 26 -10.70 -10.04 2.81
C GLU A 26 -9.63 -8.99 2.54
N PRO A 27 -9.82 -8.06 1.58
CA PRO A 27 -8.94 -6.91 1.41
C PRO A 27 -9.07 -5.96 2.61
N VAL A 28 -7.98 -5.74 3.33
CA VAL A 28 -7.94 -4.92 4.54
C VAL A 28 -7.09 -3.67 4.40
N GLY A 29 -6.32 -3.54 3.31
CA GLY A 29 -5.37 -2.45 3.15
C GLY A 29 -4.55 -2.50 1.87
N VAL A 30 -3.47 -1.72 1.85
CA VAL A 30 -2.53 -1.57 0.72
C VAL A 30 -1.10 -1.43 1.22
N VAL A 31 -0.14 -1.82 0.40
CA VAL A 31 1.29 -1.59 0.59
C VAL A 31 1.93 -1.27 -0.76
N GLY A 32 2.85 -0.32 -0.80
CA GLY A 32 3.53 0.04 -2.04
C GLY A 32 4.58 1.12 -1.88
N GLU A 33 5.15 1.56 -2.99
CA GLU A 33 6.08 2.69 -3.06
C GLU A 33 5.38 3.95 -3.56
N PHE A 34 5.50 5.05 -2.81
CA PHE A 34 4.79 6.29 -3.11
C PHE A 34 5.21 6.86 -4.46
N HIS A 35 4.25 7.41 -5.19
CA HIS A 35 4.49 8.10 -6.44
C HIS A 35 5.41 9.31 -6.21
N PRO A 36 6.42 9.58 -7.08
CA PRO A 36 7.34 10.70 -6.88
C PRO A 36 6.66 12.06 -6.68
N ARG A 37 5.52 12.28 -7.36
CA ARG A 37 4.67 13.47 -7.14
C ARG A 37 4.26 13.65 -5.67
N VAL A 38 3.83 12.58 -5.00
CA VAL A 38 3.43 12.62 -3.58
C VAL A 38 4.63 12.97 -2.71
N LEU A 39 5.79 12.38 -2.99
CA LEU A 39 7.02 12.68 -2.25
C LEU A 39 7.40 14.17 -2.35
N VAL A 40 7.33 14.74 -3.56
CA VAL A 40 7.61 16.17 -3.80
C VAL A 40 6.58 17.07 -3.10
N GLU A 41 5.30 16.75 -3.14
CA GLU A 41 4.25 17.50 -2.44
C GLU A 41 4.41 17.52 -0.91
N HIS A 42 5.18 16.57 -0.37
CA HIS A 42 5.48 16.43 1.06
C HIS A 42 6.94 16.70 1.42
N ASP A 43 7.73 17.33 0.54
CA ASP A 43 9.15 17.68 0.76
C ASP A 43 10.04 16.48 1.16
N LEU A 44 9.75 15.29 0.59
CA LEU A 44 10.53 14.07 0.80
C LEU A 44 11.53 13.84 -0.34
N GLU A 45 12.81 13.81 0.00
CA GLU A 45 13.91 13.72 -0.98
C GLU A 45 14.30 12.28 -1.36
N VAL A 46 13.73 11.27 -0.68
CA VAL A 46 14.09 9.87 -0.86
C VAL A 46 12.87 9.01 -1.20
N PRO A 47 13.05 7.89 -1.92
CA PRO A 47 11.96 6.93 -2.13
C PRO A 47 11.40 6.44 -0.79
N VAL A 48 10.07 6.36 -0.69
CA VAL A 48 9.39 5.89 0.52
C VAL A 48 8.42 4.77 0.14
N ALA A 49 8.50 3.66 0.88
CA ALA A 49 7.46 2.64 0.91
C ALA A 49 6.51 2.89 2.08
N GLY A 50 5.22 2.68 1.86
CA GLY A 50 4.17 2.86 2.85
C GLY A 50 3.16 1.73 2.82
N PHE A 51 2.40 1.59 3.90
CA PHE A 51 1.27 0.70 3.97
C PHE A 51 0.19 1.28 4.88
N GLU A 52 -1.04 0.83 4.66
CA GLU A 52 -2.21 1.11 5.50
C GLU A 52 -3.05 -0.16 5.53
N PHE A 53 -3.60 -0.52 6.68
CA PHE A 53 -4.66 -1.51 6.76
C PHE A 53 -5.51 -1.30 8.00
N ARG A 54 -6.74 -1.82 7.96
CA ARG A 54 -7.67 -1.73 9.10
C ARG A 54 -7.25 -2.69 10.21
N LEU A 55 -7.01 -2.16 11.40
CA LEU A 55 -6.60 -2.95 12.57
C LEU A 55 -7.65 -3.99 12.99
N ASP A 56 -8.94 -3.69 12.81
CA ASP A 56 -10.05 -4.60 13.11
C ASP A 56 -10.14 -5.81 12.14
N GLY A 57 -9.30 -5.84 11.10
CA GLY A 57 -9.08 -6.99 10.24
C GLY A 57 -8.14 -8.04 10.85
N LEU A 58 -7.36 -7.70 11.89
CA LEU A 58 -6.58 -8.66 12.68
C LEU A 58 -7.48 -9.20 13.81
N ARG A 59 -8.21 -10.28 13.52
CA ARG A 59 -8.99 -11.03 14.51
C ARG A 59 -8.43 -12.42 14.75
#